data_AF-A0A3C0PIE3-F1
#
_entry.id   AF-A0A3C0PIE3-F1
#
_cell.length_a   1.000
_cell.length_b   1.000
_cell.length_c   1.000
_cell.angle_alpha   90.00
_cell.angle_beta   90.00
_cell.angle_gamma   90.00
#
_symmetry.space_group_name_H-M   'P 1'
#
loop_
_entity.id
_entity.type
_entity.pdbx_description
1 polymer ?
#
loop_
_entity_poly.entity_id
_entity_poly.type
_entity_poly.pdbx_seq_one_letter_code
_entity_poly.pdbx_strand_id
1 'polypeptide(L)'
;MNMKKRALLPVLFIISAVIIAATATSSTVRIIIIGDSTVMTYAAGKYYPWAGWGQEISYYFKTGLVTVINHAVGGRSSRSFVNKGNWASTLADMQSGDWLFIQFGHNDRDYTDTTRYTDTATYKKYLAMYIDSARSKGVHPVLVTPMNMNTWTDTATKKVREVFTEGANNYRAAMIHVGDSLKVPVLDLEKKSTLLMDTMGCGYMTKFHFMGLDTNEYPLYPTGYSDGTHFQEEGSLENARMITEEIALLSNDSIIAPLAKILATRYKSTVSSNLSTGGTITKSRVFPPGATVTIKAKPASGKTFLYWANAATGEIITDSTRHTYVQDTLDHSFIAVFKGGSTVGTFMAPVVCNVNKKARIISAVPHGRFWTVRWSGDGQNFIIRITDLFGRRIAEKTVCGKDGSSEISSPTGAFGIRLVSLVRGNDILDVMETR
;
A
#
# COMPACT_ATOMS: atom_id res chain seq x y z
N MET A 1 37.07 -1.16 85.92
CA MET A 1 36.55 0.19 85.59
C MET A 1 36.22 0.21 84.10
N ASN A 2 34.95 0.49 83.77
CA ASN A 2 34.32 0.33 82.45
C ASN A 2 35.01 1.13 81.32
N MET A 3 35.28 0.49 80.19
CA MET A 3 35.32 1.18 78.89
C MET A 3 34.59 0.38 77.79
N LYS A 4 33.86 1.16 77.01
CA LYS A 4 32.70 0.80 76.20
C LYS A 4 33.08 0.09 74.90
N LYS A 5 32.32 -0.96 74.55
CA LYS A 5 32.28 -1.56 73.21
C LYS A 5 31.81 -0.50 72.21
N ARG A 6 32.62 -0.17 71.20
CA ARG A 6 32.19 0.58 70.02
C ARG A 6 32.04 -0.41 68.87
N ALA A 7 30.81 -0.65 68.46
CA ALA A 7 30.48 -1.41 67.26
C ALA A 7 30.83 -0.57 66.02
N LEU A 8 31.64 -1.13 65.11
CA LEU A 8 31.78 -0.61 63.75
C LEU A 8 30.55 -1.03 62.94
N LEU A 9 29.79 -0.07 62.44
CA LEU A 9 28.82 -0.30 61.37
C LEU A 9 29.57 -0.51 60.04
N PRO A 10 29.21 -1.52 59.22
CA PRO A 10 29.71 -1.61 57.86
C PRO A 10 28.97 -0.60 56.98
N VAL A 11 29.72 0.28 56.33
CA VAL A 11 29.22 1.17 55.27
C VAL A 11 28.93 0.29 54.05
N LEU A 12 27.65 0.03 53.81
CA LEU A 12 27.17 -0.70 52.63
C LEU A 12 27.19 0.28 51.43
N PHE A 13 28.18 0.13 50.54
CA PHE A 13 28.18 0.81 49.24
C PHE A 13 27.08 0.20 48.37
N ILE A 14 25.93 0.87 48.29
CA ILE A 14 24.89 0.55 47.31
C ILE A 14 25.34 1.12 45.97
N ILE A 15 25.93 0.27 45.12
CA ILE A 15 26.12 0.57 43.70
C ILE A 15 24.73 0.48 43.06
N SER A 16 24.05 1.62 42.95
CA SER A 16 22.84 1.73 42.13
C SER A 16 23.24 1.60 40.66
N ALA A 17 23.13 0.40 40.12
CA ALA A 17 23.21 0.18 38.68
C ALA A 17 21.99 0.83 38.01
N VAL A 18 22.18 2.03 37.45
CA VAL A 18 21.19 2.66 36.57
C VAL A 18 21.22 1.87 35.27
N ILE A 19 20.30 0.91 35.13
CA ILE A 19 20.00 0.29 33.85
C ILE A 19 19.24 1.33 33.03
N ILE A 20 19.97 2.15 32.26
CA ILE A 20 19.37 2.92 31.17
C ILE A 20 19.00 1.89 30.11
N ALA A 21 17.76 1.41 30.14
CA ALA A 21 17.18 0.74 28.99
C ALA A 21 17.10 1.80 27.88
N ALA A 22 18.12 1.85 27.01
CA ALA A 22 18.04 2.57 25.77
C ALA A 22 16.87 1.95 24.98
N THR A 23 15.70 2.59 25.03
CA THR A 23 14.66 2.30 24.06
C THR A 23 15.27 2.66 22.72
N ALA A 24 15.70 1.65 21.96
CA ALA A 24 16.05 1.81 20.57
C ALA A 24 14.80 2.33 19.88
N THR A 25 14.67 3.66 19.81
CA THR A 25 13.76 4.30 18.88
C THR A 25 14.24 3.85 17.52
N SER A 26 13.56 2.86 16.93
CA SER A 26 13.80 2.46 15.55
C SER A 26 13.73 3.73 14.72
N SER A 27 14.88 4.25 14.29
CA SER A 27 14.92 5.48 13.50
C SER A 27 14.16 5.19 12.21
N THR A 28 13.00 5.83 12.04
CA THR A 28 12.21 5.74 10.83
C THR A 28 13.03 6.29 9.66
N VAL A 29 13.19 5.50 8.60
CA VAL A 29 13.76 5.95 7.34
C VAL A 29 12.84 7.03 6.76
N ARG A 30 13.38 8.18 6.40
CA ARG A 30 12.64 9.26 5.75
C ARG A 30 12.91 9.24 4.26
N ILE A 31 11.85 9.19 3.46
CA ILE A 31 11.92 9.30 2.00
C ILE A 31 11.24 10.61 1.60
N ILE A 32 12.03 11.57 1.17
CA ILE A 32 11.59 12.81 0.55
C ILE A 32 11.36 12.55 -0.93
N ILE A 33 10.20 12.94 -1.46
CA ILE A 33 9.87 12.75 -2.87
C ILE A 33 9.64 14.11 -3.52
N ILE A 34 10.29 14.36 -4.66
CA ILE A 34 9.99 15.50 -5.53
C ILE A 34 9.56 15.02 -6.90
N GLY A 35 8.59 15.72 -7.46
CA GLY A 35 8.08 15.43 -8.79
C GLY A 35 6.85 16.23 -9.17
N ASP A 36 6.08 15.67 -10.10
CA ASP A 36 4.94 16.33 -10.72
C ASP A 36 3.58 15.70 -10.32
N SER A 37 2.55 15.91 -11.15
CA SER A 37 1.19 15.42 -10.89
C SER A 37 1.09 13.89 -10.91
N THR A 38 2.01 13.18 -11.56
CA THR A 38 2.05 11.71 -11.54
C THR A 38 2.61 11.14 -10.23
N VAL A 39 3.17 12.01 -9.38
CA VAL A 39 3.87 11.67 -8.14
C VAL A 39 3.13 12.18 -6.90
N MET A 40 2.46 13.33 -7.02
CA MET A 40 1.84 14.04 -5.90
C MET A 40 0.74 13.25 -5.18
N THR A 41 0.46 13.66 -3.95
CA THR A 41 -0.69 13.19 -3.18
C THR A 41 -1.94 13.98 -3.56
N TYR A 42 -3.05 13.28 -3.81
CA TYR A 42 -4.34 13.85 -4.14
C TYR A 42 -5.32 13.73 -2.96
N ALA A 43 -6.08 14.79 -2.70
CA ALA A 43 -7.12 14.73 -1.67
C ALA A 43 -8.30 13.87 -2.15
N ALA A 44 -8.47 12.68 -1.55
CA ALA A 44 -9.49 11.70 -1.95
C ALA A 44 -10.90 12.31 -2.07
N GLY A 45 -11.31 13.16 -1.11
CA GLY A 45 -12.63 13.81 -1.14
C GLY A 45 -12.88 14.78 -2.31
N LYS A 46 -11.85 15.12 -3.10
CA LYS A 46 -11.95 16.03 -4.24
C LYS A 46 -11.55 15.40 -5.57
N TYR A 47 -10.67 14.41 -5.54
CA TYR A 47 -10.04 13.87 -6.74
C TYR A 47 -10.18 12.36 -6.88
N TYR A 48 -10.78 11.63 -5.94
CA TYR A 48 -10.89 10.16 -6.06
C TYR A 48 -11.55 9.75 -7.39
N PRO A 49 -10.90 8.90 -8.23
CA PRO A 49 -9.85 7.94 -7.87
C PRO A 49 -8.40 8.36 -8.18
N TRP A 50 -8.11 9.64 -8.41
CA TRP A 50 -6.75 10.08 -8.73
C TRP A 50 -5.78 9.74 -7.60
N ALA A 51 -4.61 9.26 -7.98
CA ALA A 51 -3.46 9.11 -7.12
C ALA A 51 -2.18 9.36 -7.92
N GLY A 52 -1.12 9.76 -7.24
CA GLY A 52 0.26 9.67 -7.74
C GLY A 52 1.01 8.59 -6.98
N TRP A 53 2.06 8.01 -7.58
CA TRP A 53 2.75 6.88 -6.94
C TRP A 53 3.40 7.25 -5.60
N GLY A 54 3.76 8.53 -5.39
CA GLY A 54 4.34 9.01 -4.14
C GLY A 54 3.34 8.98 -2.97
N GLN A 55 2.04 8.94 -3.26
CA GLN A 55 0.99 8.70 -2.27
C GLN A 55 0.99 7.26 -1.76
N GLU A 56 1.31 6.31 -2.64
CA GLU A 56 1.10 4.87 -2.41
C GLU A 56 2.37 4.13 -1.97
N ILE A 57 3.56 4.68 -2.26
CA ILE A 57 4.83 3.96 -2.08
C ILE A 57 5.13 3.59 -0.62
N SER A 58 4.56 4.30 0.36
CA SER A 58 4.76 4.01 1.78
C SER A 58 4.28 2.61 2.17
N TYR A 59 3.20 2.10 1.56
CA TYR A 59 2.67 0.76 1.83
C TYR A 59 3.66 -0.34 1.45
N TYR A 60 4.53 -0.09 0.47
CA TYR A 60 5.49 -1.08 -0.02
C TYR A 60 6.71 -1.27 0.90
N PHE A 61 6.77 -0.56 2.03
CA PHE A 61 7.77 -0.74 3.07
C PHE A 61 7.14 -1.31 4.34
N LYS A 62 7.94 -2.06 5.13
CA LYS A 62 7.49 -2.64 6.40
C LYS A 62 6.91 -1.55 7.31
N THR A 63 5.75 -1.83 7.87
CA THR A 63 4.98 -0.89 8.70
C THR A 63 5.83 -0.28 9.81
N GLY A 64 5.78 1.05 9.92
CA GLY A 64 6.50 1.80 10.95
C GLY A 64 8.00 2.00 10.69
N LEU A 65 8.56 1.51 9.58
CA LEU A 65 9.97 1.71 9.26
C LEU A 65 10.24 2.88 8.32
N VAL A 66 9.25 3.33 7.55
CA VAL A 66 9.41 4.43 6.58
C VAL A 66 8.38 5.54 6.84
N THR A 67 8.84 6.78 6.79
CA THR A 67 8.01 7.98 6.68
C THR A 67 8.24 8.60 5.29
N VAL A 68 7.18 8.70 4.50
CA VAL A 68 7.23 9.36 3.19
C VAL A 68 6.79 10.81 3.33
N ILE A 69 7.60 11.72 2.80
CA ILE A 69 7.31 13.16 2.77
C ILE A 69 7.26 13.58 1.30
N ASN A 70 6.05 13.64 0.77
CA ASN A 70 5.82 13.89 -0.64
C ASN A 70 5.70 15.39 -0.93
N HIS A 71 6.77 15.97 -1.47
CA HIS A 71 6.84 17.36 -1.92
C HIS A 71 6.49 17.52 -3.40
N ALA A 72 6.05 16.45 -4.09
CA ALA A 72 5.66 16.56 -5.49
C ALA A 72 4.43 17.47 -5.67
N VAL A 73 4.44 18.26 -6.75
CA VAL A 73 3.39 19.25 -7.03
C VAL A 73 2.99 19.18 -8.49
N GLY A 74 1.69 19.10 -8.73
CA GLY A 74 1.10 19.05 -10.07
C GLY A 74 1.57 20.19 -10.98
N GLY A 75 1.84 19.87 -12.24
CA GLY A 75 2.26 20.83 -13.25
C GLY A 75 3.68 21.39 -13.06
N ARG A 76 4.53 20.75 -12.25
CA ARG A 76 5.95 21.11 -12.13
C ARG A 76 6.82 20.32 -13.08
N SER A 77 7.79 21.01 -13.64
CA SER A 77 8.92 20.47 -14.39
C SER A 77 10.18 20.56 -13.52
N SER A 78 11.27 19.91 -13.95
CA SER A 78 12.56 20.00 -13.26
C SER A 78 12.98 21.46 -13.02
N ARG A 79 12.70 22.37 -13.97
CA ARG A 79 12.95 23.81 -13.83
C ARG A 79 11.92 24.53 -12.97
N SER A 80 10.63 24.37 -13.29
CA SER A 80 9.58 25.18 -12.66
C SER A 80 9.39 24.85 -11.19
N PHE A 81 9.77 23.65 -10.73
CA PHE A 81 9.84 23.29 -9.32
C PHE A 81 10.80 24.19 -8.53
N VAL A 82 11.94 24.59 -9.13
CA VAL A 82 12.85 25.59 -8.53
C VAL A 82 12.23 26.98 -8.58
N ASN A 83 11.81 27.42 -9.77
CA ASN A 83 11.36 28.79 -10.01
C ASN A 83 10.12 29.18 -9.18
N LYS A 84 9.34 28.18 -8.76
CA LYS A 84 8.12 28.38 -7.95
C LYS A 84 8.38 28.22 -6.45
N GLY A 85 9.64 28.11 -6.02
CA GLY A 85 10.03 28.01 -4.62
C GLY A 85 9.81 26.64 -3.99
N ASN A 86 9.31 25.65 -4.73
CA ASN A 86 9.08 24.31 -4.21
C ASN A 86 10.40 23.66 -3.77
N TRP A 87 11.47 23.82 -4.55
CA TRP A 87 12.79 23.31 -4.18
C TRP A 87 13.33 23.90 -2.87
N ALA A 88 13.18 25.21 -2.67
CA ALA A 88 13.67 25.86 -1.46
C ALA A 88 12.98 25.31 -0.20
N SER A 89 11.66 25.11 -0.27
CA SER A 89 10.86 24.51 0.81
C SER A 89 11.27 23.05 1.07
N THR A 90 11.43 22.25 0.02
CA THR A 90 11.85 20.85 0.16
C THR A 90 13.25 20.75 0.77
N LEU A 91 14.19 21.56 0.28
CA LEU A 91 15.55 21.55 0.78
C LEU A 91 15.59 21.92 2.26
N ALA A 92 14.75 22.85 2.73
CA ALA A 92 14.68 23.24 4.14
C ALA A 92 14.19 22.11 5.07
N ASP A 93 13.35 21.19 4.58
CA ASP A 93 12.78 20.07 5.34
C ASP A 93 13.69 18.82 5.36
N MET A 94 14.70 18.77 4.48
CA MET A 94 15.65 17.66 4.41
C MET A 94 16.59 17.59 5.61
N GLN A 95 16.84 16.37 6.06
CA GLN A 95 17.76 16.02 7.14
C GLN A 95 18.85 15.06 6.64
N SER A 96 20.02 15.07 7.28
CA SER A 96 21.08 14.11 6.94
C SER A 96 20.59 12.67 7.18
N GLY A 97 20.86 11.79 6.22
CA GLY A 97 20.37 10.40 6.22
C GLY A 97 19.00 10.21 5.55
N ASP A 98 18.30 11.28 5.14
CA ASP A 98 17.09 11.14 4.32
C ASP A 98 17.44 10.54 2.94
N TRP A 99 16.47 9.87 2.30
CA TRP A 99 16.52 9.55 0.88
C TRP A 99 15.74 10.60 0.09
N LEU A 100 16.26 11.02 -1.05
CA LEU A 100 15.56 11.92 -1.98
C LEU A 100 15.24 11.19 -3.28
N PHE A 101 13.96 10.94 -3.55
CA PHE A 101 13.49 10.39 -4.82
C PHE A 101 13.10 11.54 -5.74
N ILE A 102 13.67 11.55 -6.94
CA ILE A 102 13.51 12.63 -7.93
C ILE A 102 12.88 12.07 -9.19
N GLN A 103 11.66 12.51 -9.53
CA GLN A 103 11.03 12.18 -10.80
C GLN A 103 10.49 13.43 -11.49
N PHE A 104 11.03 13.75 -12.66
CA PHE A 104 10.52 14.78 -13.56
C PHE A 104 10.62 14.31 -15.01
N GLY A 105 9.85 14.94 -15.89
CA GLY A 105 9.90 14.66 -17.33
C GLY A 105 8.60 14.97 -18.05
N HIS A 106 7.44 14.76 -17.42
CA HIS A 106 6.13 14.96 -18.08
C HIS A 106 5.90 16.42 -18.49
N ASN A 107 6.20 17.37 -17.59
CA ASN A 107 6.06 18.80 -17.89
C ASN A 107 7.31 19.40 -18.55
N ASP A 108 8.46 18.75 -18.43
CA ASP A 108 9.71 19.19 -19.09
C ASP A 108 9.60 19.04 -20.61
N ARG A 109 8.98 17.94 -21.07
CA ARG A 109 8.79 17.66 -22.50
C ARG A 109 7.72 18.49 -23.19
N ASP A 110 6.86 19.15 -22.44
CA ASP A 110 5.75 19.90 -22.99
C ASP A 110 6.21 21.24 -23.59
N TYR A 111 6.62 21.22 -24.85
CA TYR A 111 7.08 22.39 -25.60
C TYR A 111 5.98 23.44 -25.82
N THR A 112 4.70 23.11 -25.55
CA THR A 112 3.59 24.05 -25.70
C THR A 112 3.46 25.02 -24.53
N ASP A 113 3.99 24.66 -23.35
CA ASP A 113 4.07 25.54 -22.18
C ASP A 113 5.53 25.94 -21.89
N THR A 114 5.93 27.09 -22.42
CA THR A 114 7.30 27.62 -22.25
C THR A 114 7.65 27.89 -20.78
N THR A 115 6.67 28.03 -19.88
CA THR A 115 6.94 28.24 -18.44
C THR A 115 7.47 26.98 -17.77
N ARG A 116 7.19 25.79 -18.35
CA ARG A 116 7.59 24.48 -17.82
C ARG A 116 8.61 23.77 -18.71
N TYR A 117 8.51 23.93 -20.02
CA TYR A 117 9.36 23.26 -21.01
C TYR A 117 10.85 23.40 -20.70
N THR A 118 11.57 22.28 -20.68
CA THR A 118 13.00 22.25 -20.40
C THR A 118 13.66 21.25 -21.33
N ASP A 119 14.53 21.70 -22.24
CA ASP A 119 15.30 20.78 -23.09
C ASP A 119 16.18 19.82 -22.28
N THR A 120 16.63 18.72 -22.87
CA THR A 120 17.40 17.70 -22.14
C THR A 120 18.73 18.22 -21.60
N ALA A 121 19.35 19.22 -22.23
CA ALA A 121 20.58 19.83 -21.72
C ALA A 121 20.33 20.58 -20.40
N THR A 122 19.25 21.36 -20.34
CA THR A 122 18.84 22.11 -19.15
C THR A 122 18.26 21.20 -18.08
N TYR A 123 17.50 20.17 -18.48
CA TYR A 123 16.94 19.15 -17.60
C TYR A 123 18.05 18.46 -16.79
N LYS A 124 19.15 18.05 -17.45
CA LYS A 124 20.32 17.47 -16.77
C LYS A 124 20.94 18.40 -15.74
N LYS A 125 21.00 19.71 -16.01
CA LYS A 125 21.53 20.71 -15.06
C LYS A 125 20.66 20.78 -13.80
N TYR A 126 19.34 20.76 -13.94
CA TYR A 126 18.44 20.74 -12.78
C TYR A 126 18.53 19.44 -11.99
N LEU A 127 18.59 18.28 -12.65
CA LEU A 127 18.81 17.00 -11.96
C LEU A 127 20.12 17.00 -11.16
N ALA A 128 21.22 17.45 -11.76
CA ALA A 128 22.51 17.58 -11.08
C ALA A 128 22.43 18.53 -9.88
N MET A 129 21.79 19.69 -10.05
CA MET A 129 21.57 20.65 -8.96
C MET A 129 20.84 20.03 -7.77
N TYR A 130 19.77 19.25 -8.00
CA TYR A 130 19.04 18.55 -6.94
C TYR A 130 19.93 17.54 -6.22
N ILE A 131 20.68 16.75 -6.97
CA ILE A 131 21.60 15.73 -6.45
C ILE A 131 22.69 16.37 -5.58
N ASP A 132 23.37 17.40 -6.08
CA ASP A 132 24.49 18.04 -5.38
C ASP A 132 24.02 18.74 -4.11
N SER A 133 22.88 19.44 -4.18
CA SER A 133 22.25 20.08 -3.03
C SER A 133 21.84 19.06 -1.95
N ALA A 134 21.24 17.93 -2.35
CA ALA A 134 20.90 16.84 -1.42
C ALA A 134 22.16 16.26 -0.75
N ARG A 135 23.20 15.96 -1.53
CA ARG A 135 24.48 15.44 -1.02
C ARG A 135 25.15 16.39 -0.04
N SER A 136 25.10 17.70 -0.30
CA SER A 136 25.64 18.72 0.63
C SER A 136 24.99 18.70 2.02
N LYS A 137 23.79 18.11 2.15
CA LYS A 137 23.08 17.90 3.41
C LYS A 137 23.22 16.49 3.97
N GLY A 138 24.02 15.63 3.33
CA GLY A 138 24.13 14.22 3.68
C GLY A 138 22.88 13.40 3.37
N VAL A 139 22.07 13.84 2.39
CA VAL A 139 20.90 13.11 1.88
C VAL A 139 21.33 12.16 0.76
N HIS A 140 20.66 11.01 0.63
CA HIS A 140 20.90 9.98 -0.38
C HIS A 140 19.99 10.16 -1.60
N PRO A 141 20.46 10.75 -2.71
CA PRO A 141 19.63 10.93 -3.90
C PRO A 141 19.40 9.61 -4.64
N VAL A 142 18.21 9.49 -5.23
CA VAL A 142 17.77 8.40 -6.10
C VAL A 142 16.96 9.01 -7.24
N LEU A 143 17.31 8.67 -8.48
CA LEU A 143 16.58 9.11 -9.67
C LEU A 143 15.49 8.08 -10.03
N VAL A 144 14.32 8.56 -10.45
CA VAL A 144 13.24 7.70 -10.95
C VAL A 144 12.81 8.25 -12.30
N THR A 145 12.96 7.46 -13.37
CA THR A 145 12.59 7.90 -14.72
C THR A 145 11.07 8.12 -14.83
N PRO A 146 10.58 9.09 -15.61
CA PRO A 146 9.14 9.30 -15.76
C PRO A 146 8.47 8.07 -16.42
N MET A 147 7.32 7.64 -15.90
CA MET A 147 6.56 6.51 -16.46
C MET A 147 5.85 6.91 -17.74
N ASN A 148 5.56 5.91 -18.59
CA ASN A 148 4.86 6.14 -19.85
C ASN A 148 3.45 6.69 -19.68
N MET A 149 3.08 7.52 -20.66
CA MET A 149 1.73 8.09 -20.80
C MET A 149 0.89 7.19 -21.71
N ASN A 150 -0.43 7.20 -21.50
CA ASN A 150 -1.42 6.52 -22.31
C ASN A 150 -1.53 7.14 -23.72
N THR A 151 -0.57 6.82 -24.57
CA THR A 151 -0.35 7.51 -25.85
C THR A 151 -0.25 6.51 -27.00
N TRP A 152 -1.20 5.56 -27.02
CA TRP A 152 -1.32 4.57 -28.08
C TRP A 152 -1.42 5.27 -29.44
N THR A 153 -0.47 5.00 -30.34
CA THR A 153 -0.45 5.60 -31.69
C THR A 153 -1.49 4.96 -32.59
N ASP A 154 -1.77 3.69 -32.35
CA ASP A 154 -2.84 2.94 -33.00
C ASP A 154 -3.24 1.75 -32.12
N THR A 155 -4.54 1.57 -31.95
CA THR A 155 -5.12 0.50 -31.13
C THR A 155 -5.01 -0.88 -31.79
N ALA A 156 -4.81 -0.93 -33.12
CA ALA A 156 -4.57 -2.16 -33.87
C ALA A 156 -3.12 -2.66 -33.78
N THR A 157 -2.13 -1.76 -33.91
CA THR A 157 -0.70 -2.10 -33.78
C THR A 157 -0.22 -2.27 -32.34
N LYS A 158 -1.05 -1.91 -31.33
CA LYS A 158 -0.70 -1.97 -29.90
C LYS A 158 0.63 -1.29 -29.59
N LYS A 159 0.96 -0.19 -30.27
CA LYS A 159 2.19 0.55 -30.04
C LYS A 159 1.93 1.78 -29.20
N VAL A 160 2.66 1.94 -28.11
CA VAL A 160 2.70 3.17 -27.31
C VAL A 160 3.70 4.14 -27.95
N ARG A 161 3.32 5.41 -28.07
CA ARG A 161 4.25 6.49 -28.47
C ARG A 161 5.26 6.70 -27.35
N GLU A 162 6.55 6.66 -27.69
CA GLU A 162 7.61 6.97 -26.73
C GLU A 162 7.73 8.48 -26.53
N VAL A 163 6.81 9.06 -25.76
CA VAL A 163 6.71 10.51 -25.58
C VAL A 163 7.95 11.15 -24.96
N PHE A 164 8.79 10.39 -24.26
CA PHE A 164 10.02 10.90 -23.66
C PHE A 164 11.24 10.85 -24.57
N THR A 165 11.10 10.35 -25.80
CA THR A 165 12.20 10.18 -26.79
C THR A 165 11.88 10.89 -28.11
N GLU A 166 11.21 12.05 -28.05
CA GLU A 166 10.72 12.76 -29.23
C GLU A 166 11.59 13.93 -29.67
N GLY A 167 11.72 14.07 -31.00
CA GLY A 167 12.56 15.11 -31.61
C GLY A 167 14.01 14.96 -31.17
N ALA A 168 14.62 16.06 -30.74
CA ALA A 168 16.00 16.06 -30.24
C ALA A 168 16.11 15.66 -28.75
N ASN A 169 14.99 15.41 -28.05
CA ASN A 169 14.98 15.22 -26.61
C ASN A 169 14.72 13.75 -26.24
N ASN A 170 15.64 13.16 -25.48
CA ASN A 170 15.46 11.88 -24.81
C ASN A 170 15.60 12.05 -23.28
N TYR A 171 14.49 12.25 -22.58
CA TYR A 171 14.48 12.55 -21.14
C TYR A 171 14.90 11.35 -20.29
N ARG A 172 14.49 10.13 -20.68
CA ARG A 172 14.91 8.90 -20.00
C ARG A 172 16.42 8.71 -20.09
N ALA A 173 16.99 8.77 -21.30
CA ALA A 173 18.43 8.65 -21.49
C ALA A 173 19.21 9.78 -20.81
N ALA A 174 18.66 11.00 -20.81
CA ALA A 174 19.26 12.13 -20.09
C ALA A 174 19.33 11.88 -18.57
N MET A 175 18.27 11.34 -17.96
CA MET A 175 18.27 10.99 -16.54
C MET A 175 19.24 9.83 -16.24
N ILE A 176 19.24 8.76 -17.04
CA ILE A 176 20.17 7.64 -16.89
C ILE A 176 21.62 8.14 -16.97
N HIS A 177 21.91 8.98 -17.96
CA HIS A 177 23.24 9.59 -18.11
C HIS A 177 23.67 10.42 -16.89
N VAL A 178 22.76 11.17 -16.27
CA VAL A 178 23.05 11.90 -15.02
C VAL A 178 23.33 10.92 -13.87
N GLY A 179 22.52 9.86 -13.74
CA GLY A 179 22.74 8.80 -12.76
C GLY A 179 24.13 8.17 -12.89
N ASP A 180 24.52 7.77 -14.10
CA ASP A 180 25.83 7.18 -14.39
C ASP A 180 26.99 8.14 -14.13
N SER A 181 26.83 9.41 -14.53
CA SER A 181 27.86 10.45 -14.42
C SER A 181 28.09 10.85 -12.96
N LEU A 182 27.02 10.97 -12.19
CA LEU A 182 27.08 11.40 -10.78
C LEU A 182 27.09 10.24 -9.79
N LYS A 183 27.05 8.98 -10.25
CA LYS A 183 26.98 7.77 -9.41
C LYS A 183 25.78 7.82 -8.46
N VAL A 184 24.60 8.03 -9.04
CA VAL A 184 23.31 8.01 -8.37
C VAL A 184 22.48 6.87 -8.93
N PRO A 185 21.89 6.00 -8.09
CA PRO A 185 21.04 4.91 -8.57
C PRO A 185 19.83 5.47 -9.33
N VAL A 186 19.47 4.79 -10.42
CA VAL A 186 18.31 5.11 -11.25
C VAL A 186 17.33 3.95 -11.18
N LEU A 187 16.11 4.23 -10.77
CA LEU A 187 14.99 3.29 -10.83
C LEU A 187 14.27 3.51 -12.17
N ASP A 188 14.45 2.58 -13.11
CA ASP A 188 14.01 2.71 -14.51
C ASP A 188 12.54 2.35 -14.69
N LEU A 189 11.69 3.19 -14.11
CA LEU A 189 10.25 3.05 -14.11
C LEU A 189 9.63 3.20 -15.50
N GLU A 190 10.23 3.97 -16.41
CA GLU A 190 9.78 4.09 -17.80
C GLU A 190 9.78 2.70 -18.44
N LYS A 191 10.91 2.00 -18.38
CA LYS A 191 11.06 0.65 -18.97
C LYS A 191 10.03 -0.33 -18.42
N LYS A 192 9.81 -0.33 -17.10
CA LYS A 192 8.82 -1.20 -16.47
C LYS A 192 7.40 -0.84 -16.87
N SER A 193 7.07 0.45 -16.96
CA SER A 193 5.75 0.92 -17.37
C SER A 193 5.45 0.59 -18.85
N THR A 194 6.45 0.64 -19.74
CA THR A 194 6.34 0.19 -21.14
C THR A 194 5.93 -1.28 -21.20
N LEU A 195 6.67 -2.14 -20.50
CA LEU A 195 6.38 -3.58 -20.46
C LEU A 195 4.98 -3.87 -19.90
N LEU A 196 4.57 -3.14 -18.85
CA LEU A 196 3.22 -3.26 -18.29
C LEU A 196 2.15 -2.88 -19.33
N MET A 197 2.33 -1.75 -20.01
CA MET A 197 1.40 -1.29 -21.05
C MET A 197 1.29 -2.31 -22.18
N ASP A 198 2.40 -2.80 -22.71
CA ASP A 198 2.43 -3.79 -23.79
C ASP A 198 1.72 -5.09 -23.38
N THR A 199 1.93 -5.53 -22.13
CA THR A 199 1.34 -6.77 -21.60
C THR A 199 -0.17 -6.63 -21.40
N MET A 200 -0.65 -5.49 -20.89
CA MET A 200 -2.05 -5.30 -20.54
C MET A 200 -2.91 -4.80 -21.71
N GLY A 201 -2.30 -4.09 -22.65
CA GLY A 201 -2.93 -3.53 -23.83
C GLY A 201 -3.81 -2.29 -23.56
N CYS A 202 -4.11 -1.57 -24.65
CA CYS A 202 -4.78 -0.27 -24.62
C CYS A 202 -6.10 -0.26 -23.84
N GLY A 203 -7.01 -1.18 -24.15
CA GLY A 203 -8.34 -1.21 -23.52
C GLY A 203 -8.28 -1.36 -21.99
N TYR A 204 -7.35 -2.17 -21.48
CA TYR A 204 -7.16 -2.33 -20.04
C TYR A 204 -6.49 -1.09 -19.43
N MET A 205 -5.35 -0.66 -19.98
CA MET A 205 -4.59 0.48 -19.45
C MET A 205 -5.45 1.73 -19.36
N THR A 206 -6.21 2.06 -20.42
CA THR A 206 -7.09 3.23 -20.44
C THR A 206 -8.16 3.18 -19.37
N LYS A 207 -8.77 2.01 -19.11
CA LYS A 207 -9.98 1.90 -18.27
C LYS A 207 -9.71 1.51 -16.81
N PHE A 208 -8.54 0.98 -16.50
CA PHE A 208 -8.21 0.43 -15.18
C PHE A 208 -6.93 1.03 -14.56
N HIS A 209 -6.03 1.60 -15.37
CA HIS A 209 -4.76 2.15 -14.89
C HIS A 209 -4.76 3.68 -14.96
N PHE A 210 -5.06 4.22 -16.14
CA PHE A 210 -5.19 5.67 -16.37
C PHE A 210 -6.60 6.18 -16.07
N MET A 211 -6.74 7.49 -16.04
CA MET A 211 -7.99 8.22 -15.81
C MET A 211 -8.95 8.20 -17.02
N GLY A 212 -9.21 7.02 -17.60
CA GLY A 212 -10.26 6.78 -18.61
C GLY A 212 -11.53 6.22 -17.97
N LEU A 213 -12.31 7.08 -17.32
CA LEU A 213 -13.51 6.73 -16.58
C LEU A 213 -14.74 6.73 -17.48
N ASP A 214 -15.63 5.75 -17.31
CA ASP A 214 -16.94 5.76 -17.95
C ASP A 214 -17.92 6.71 -17.24
N THR A 215 -18.99 7.10 -17.94
CA THR A 215 -20.10 7.86 -17.37
C THR A 215 -20.70 7.15 -16.16
N ASN A 216 -20.99 7.89 -15.10
CA ASN A 216 -21.50 7.40 -13.82
C ASN A 216 -20.63 6.33 -13.14
N GLU A 217 -19.38 6.17 -13.57
CA GLU A 217 -18.49 5.20 -12.94
C GLU A 217 -18.09 5.69 -11.54
N TYR A 218 -17.62 6.93 -11.42
CA TYR A 218 -17.23 7.53 -10.15
C TYR A 218 -18.12 8.75 -9.84
N PRO A 219 -18.60 8.93 -8.59
CA PRO A 219 -19.50 10.03 -8.24
C PRO A 219 -18.94 11.43 -8.53
N LEU A 220 -17.63 11.61 -8.40
CA LEU A 220 -16.95 12.89 -8.69
C LEU A 220 -16.79 13.15 -10.20
N TYR A 221 -17.05 12.15 -11.05
CA TYR A 221 -16.94 12.20 -12.51
C TYR A 221 -18.21 11.65 -13.17
N PRO A 222 -19.39 12.26 -12.96
CA PRO A 222 -20.66 11.72 -13.42
C PRO A 222 -20.74 11.60 -14.95
N THR A 223 -20.05 12.47 -15.69
CA THR A 223 -19.98 12.41 -17.16
C THR A 223 -18.88 11.48 -17.68
N GLY A 224 -18.12 10.84 -16.80
CA GLY A 224 -16.86 10.17 -17.13
C GLY A 224 -15.70 11.16 -17.23
N TYR A 225 -14.52 10.64 -17.51
CA TYR A 225 -13.29 11.41 -17.63
C TYR A 225 -12.30 10.71 -18.58
N SER A 226 -11.47 11.48 -19.27
CA SER A 226 -10.48 10.90 -20.18
C SER A 226 -9.18 11.69 -20.10
N ASP A 227 -8.20 11.11 -19.42
CA ASP A 227 -6.87 11.66 -19.28
C ASP A 227 -5.84 10.51 -19.41
N GLY A 228 -4.81 10.76 -20.24
CA GLY A 228 -3.77 9.79 -20.55
C GLY A 228 -2.46 9.98 -19.79
N THR A 229 -2.41 10.90 -18.84
CA THR A 229 -1.22 11.22 -18.04
C THR A 229 -1.37 10.72 -16.61
N HIS A 230 -2.58 10.89 -16.05
CA HIS A 230 -2.87 10.66 -14.64
C HIS A 230 -3.51 9.30 -14.40
N PHE A 231 -3.36 8.82 -13.17
CA PHE A 231 -3.66 7.45 -12.79
C PHE A 231 -4.86 7.39 -11.85
N GLN A 232 -5.60 6.30 -11.97
CA GLN A 232 -6.43 5.82 -10.87
C GLN A 232 -5.53 5.27 -9.76
N GLU A 233 -6.06 5.08 -8.55
CA GLU A 233 -5.38 4.47 -7.40
C GLU A 233 -4.62 3.18 -7.78
N GLU A 234 -5.27 2.27 -8.51
CA GLU A 234 -4.66 1.03 -9.02
C GLU A 234 -3.42 1.30 -9.89
N GLY A 235 -3.48 2.31 -10.78
CA GLY A 235 -2.35 2.67 -11.61
C GLY A 235 -1.17 3.23 -10.79
N SER A 236 -1.47 3.97 -9.73
CA SER A 236 -0.45 4.47 -8.81
C SER A 236 0.17 3.36 -7.95
N LEU A 237 -0.63 2.39 -7.51
CA LEU A 237 -0.12 1.19 -6.84
C LEU A 237 0.82 0.40 -7.75
N GLU A 238 0.48 0.25 -9.03
CA GLU A 238 1.34 -0.42 -10.01
C GLU A 238 2.67 0.31 -10.22
N ASN A 239 2.63 1.64 -10.34
CA ASN A 239 3.85 2.44 -10.43
C ASN A 239 4.72 2.30 -9.18
N ALA A 240 4.14 2.38 -7.98
CA ALA A 240 4.85 2.15 -6.72
C ALA A 240 5.42 0.71 -6.59
N ARG A 241 4.68 -0.31 -7.06
CA ARG A 241 5.16 -1.69 -7.14
C ARG A 241 6.39 -1.80 -8.03
N MET A 242 6.34 -1.18 -9.22
CA MET A 242 7.44 -1.20 -10.18
C MET A 242 8.69 -0.50 -9.65
N ILE A 243 8.54 0.64 -8.97
CA ILE A 243 9.65 1.34 -8.29
C ILE A 243 10.27 0.44 -7.22
N THR A 244 9.46 -0.21 -6.38
CA THR A 244 9.98 -1.07 -5.32
C THR A 244 10.58 -2.39 -5.84
N GLU A 245 10.22 -2.82 -7.05
CA GLU A 245 10.94 -3.89 -7.75
C GLU A 245 12.31 -3.45 -8.25
N GLU A 246 12.45 -2.23 -8.77
CA GLU A 246 13.78 -1.67 -9.09
C GLU A 246 14.65 -1.57 -7.82
N ILE A 247 14.07 -1.16 -6.69
CA ILE A 247 14.77 -1.17 -5.39
C ILE A 247 15.28 -2.57 -5.04
N ALA A 248 14.45 -3.60 -5.22
CA ALA A 248 14.86 -4.98 -4.97
C ALA A 248 15.98 -5.45 -5.91
N LEU A 249 15.91 -5.09 -7.19
CA LEU A 249 16.93 -5.41 -8.20
C LEU A 249 18.27 -4.73 -7.89
N LEU A 250 18.25 -3.52 -7.35
CA LEU A 250 19.44 -2.77 -6.95
C LEU A 250 19.86 -3.03 -5.48
N SER A 251 19.51 -4.18 -4.91
CA SER A 251 19.80 -4.52 -3.51
C SER A 251 21.30 -4.59 -3.15
N ASN A 252 22.19 -4.59 -4.14
CA ASN A 252 23.65 -4.51 -3.96
C ASN A 252 24.20 -3.08 -4.02
N ASP A 253 23.41 -2.10 -4.46
CA ASP A 253 23.82 -0.69 -4.48
C ASP A 253 23.82 -0.12 -3.06
N SER A 254 24.89 0.56 -2.66
CA SER A 254 25.06 1.04 -1.27
C SER A 254 23.99 2.05 -0.80
N ILE A 255 23.41 2.83 -1.72
CA ILE A 255 22.34 3.80 -1.43
C ILE A 255 20.99 3.07 -1.33
N ILE A 256 20.75 2.06 -2.17
CA ILE A 256 19.45 1.37 -2.26
C ILE A 256 19.34 0.19 -1.29
N ALA A 257 20.43 -0.50 -0.98
CA ALA A 257 20.44 -1.70 -0.14
C ALA A 257 19.71 -1.54 1.21
N PRO A 258 19.79 -0.40 1.92
CA PRO A 258 19.00 -0.19 3.13
C PRO A 258 17.48 -0.23 2.88
N LEU A 259 17.00 0.36 1.79
CA LEU A 259 15.58 0.37 1.40
C LEU A 259 15.10 -1.02 1.00
N ALA A 260 15.93 -1.78 0.26
CA ALA A 260 15.59 -3.13 -0.18
C ALA A 260 15.32 -4.09 1.00
N LYS A 261 16.08 -3.97 2.10
CA LYS A 261 15.94 -4.80 3.31
C LYS A 261 14.61 -4.60 4.05
N ILE A 262 13.97 -3.45 3.83
CA ILE A 262 12.74 -3.05 4.53
C ILE A 262 11.52 -3.04 3.62
N LEU A 263 11.60 -3.61 2.40
CA LEU A 263 10.42 -3.84 1.57
C LEU A 263 9.41 -4.75 2.28
N ALA A 264 8.13 -4.43 2.15
CA ALA A 264 7.04 -5.20 2.69
C ALA A 264 6.78 -6.48 1.87
N THR A 265 6.32 -7.53 2.54
CA THR A 265 5.68 -8.67 1.86
C THR A 265 4.42 -8.20 1.15
N ARG A 266 4.19 -8.73 -0.05
CA ARG A 266 2.99 -8.46 -0.85
C ARG A 266 2.15 -9.74 -0.91
N TYR A 267 0.83 -9.58 -0.89
CA TYR A 267 -0.14 -10.66 -0.87
C TYR A 267 -0.95 -10.67 -2.15
N LYS A 268 -1.36 -11.85 -2.60
CA LYS A 268 -2.03 -12.02 -3.89
C LYS A 268 -3.48 -11.59 -3.77
N SER A 269 -3.94 -10.84 -4.75
CA SER A 269 -5.36 -10.69 -5.06
C SER A 269 -5.62 -11.33 -6.40
N THR A 270 -6.15 -12.54 -6.34
CA THR A 270 -6.47 -13.34 -7.51
C THR A 270 -7.83 -12.91 -8.01
N VAL A 271 -7.95 -12.59 -9.31
CA VAL A 271 -9.20 -12.14 -9.92
C VAL A 271 -9.51 -13.03 -11.12
N SER A 272 -10.73 -13.55 -11.18
CA SER A 272 -11.21 -14.46 -12.21
C SER A 272 -12.61 -14.06 -12.71
N SER A 273 -13.07 -14.69 -13.79
CA SER A 273 -14.42 -14.53 -14.34
C SER A 273 -15.07 -15.89 -14.52
N ASN A 274 -16.36 -16.01 -14.20
CA ASN A 274 -17.13 -17.20 -14.56
C ASN A 274 -17.47 -17.27 -16.06
N LEU A 275 -17.25 -16.18 -16.81
CA LEU A 275 -17.51 -16.06 -18.24
C LEU A 275 -16.35 -15.34 -18.92
N SER A 276 -15.57 -16.05 -19.74
CA SER A 276 -14.42 -15.49 -20.46
C SER A 276 -14.78 -14.37 -21.44
N THR A 277 -16.00 -14.42 -22.00
CA THR A 277 -16.55 -13.38 -22.89
C THR A 277 -17.37 -12.31 -22.15
N GLY A 278 -17.38 -12.32 -20.82
CA GLY A 278 -18.23 -11.44 -20.00
C GLY A 278 -17.84 -9.97 -20.07
N GLY A 279 -16.56 -9.69 -20.27
CA GLY A 279 -16.02 -8.34 -20.35
C GLY A 279 -14.58 -8.27 -19.86
N THR A 280 -14.11 -7.05 -19.61
CA THR A 280 -12.79 -6.81 -19.03
C THR A 280 -12.94 -6.69 -17.51
N ILE A 281 -12.08 -7.37 -16.76
CA ILE A 281 -12.04 -7.27 -15.29
C ILE A 281 -10.63 -6.93 -14.84
N THR A 282 -10.49 -6.36 -13.64
CA THR A 282 -9.19 -6.18 -12.97
C THR A 282 -8.41 -7.49 -13.02
N LYS A 283 -7.10 -7.41 -13.30
CA LYS A 283 -6.22 -8.58 -13.39
C LYS A 283 -5.63 -8.93 -12.03
N SER A 284 -5.34 -10.21 -11.81
CA SER A 284 -4.66 -10.67 -10.60
C SER A 284 -3.33 -9.96 -10.37
N ARG A 285 -3.06 -9.55 -9.14
CA ARG A 285 -1.85 -8.80 -8.73
C ARG A 285 -1.43 -9.13 -7.31
N VAL A 286 -0.34 -8.52 -6.88
CA VAL A 286 0.14 -8.57 -5.50
C VAL A 286 0.18 -7.17 -4.92
N PHE A 287 -0.35 -7.00 -3.71
CA PHE A 287 -0.47 -5.72 -3.04
C PHE A 287 0.15 -5.79 -1.63
N PRO A 288 0.76 -4.69 -1.15
CA PRO A 288 1.21 -4.64 0.23
C PRO A 288 0.03 -4.42 1.21
N PRO A 289 0.15 -4.87 2.47
CA PRO A 289 -0.84 -4.56 3.49
C PRO A 289 -1.06 -3.06 3.66
N GLY A 290 -2.32 -2.67 3.87
CA GLY A 290 -2.74 -1.28 4.07
C GLY A 290 -3.05 -0.53 2.77
N ALA A 291 -2.64 -1.03 1.61
CA ALA A 291 -3.03 -0.45 0.33
C ALA A 291 -4.54 -0.61 0.10
N THR A 292 -5.20 0.47 -0.30
CA THR A 292 -6.59 0.44 -0.77
C THR A 292 -6.59 -0.05 -2.21
N VAL A 293 -7.26 -1.18 -2.45
CA VAL A 293 -7.28 -1.85 -3.75
C VAL A 293 -8.70 -1.87 -4.29
N THR A 294 -8.84 -1.57 -5.58
CA THR A 294 -10.14 -1.55 -6.25
C THR A 294 -10.20 -2.60 -7.35
N ILE A 295 -11.11 -3.57 -7.21
CA ILE A 295 -11.49 -4.49 -8.30
C ILE A 295 -12.67 -3.92 -9.07
N LYS A 296 -12.62 -4.04 -10.40
CA LYS A 296 -13.60 -3.48 -11.33
C LYS A 296 -13.92 -4.50 -12.42
N ALA A 297 -15.18 -4.51 -12.83
CA ALA A 297 -15.67 -5.25 -13.99
C ALA A 297 -16.28 -4.25 -14.99
N LYS A 298 -15.90 -4.38 -16.26
CA LYS A 298 -16.49 -3.67 -17.39
C LYS A 298 -17.13 -4.70 -18.31
N PRO A 299 -18.47 -4.90 -18.25
CA PRO A 299 -19.15 -5.84 -19.12
C PRO A 299 -18.92 -5.53 -20.60
N ALA A 300 -18.76 -6.58 -21.41
CA ALA A 300 -18.81 -6.45 -22.86
C ALA A 300 -20.24 -6.13 -23.32
N SER A 301 -20.40 -5.66 -24.56
CA SER A 301 -21.71 -5.39 -25.14
C SER A 301 -22.63 -6.62 -25.07
N GLY A 302 -23.86 -6.43 -24.61
CA GLY A 302 -24.84 -7.51 -24.43
C GLY A 302 -24.56 -8.46 -23.26
N LYS A 303 -23.50 -8.21 -22.46
CA LYS A 303 -23.21 -8.99 -21.25
C LYS A 303 -23.69 -8.26 -20.00
N THR A 304 -24.14 -9.02 -19.02
CA THR A 304 -24.64 -8.50 -17.74
C THR A 304 -23.76 -9.02 -16.62
N PHE A 305 -23.02 -8.11 -15.97
CA PHE A 305 -22.41 -8.40 -14.68
C PHE A 305 -23.50 -8.51 -13.62
N LEU A 306 -23.37 -9.48 -12.73
CA LEU A 306 -24.32 -9.73 -11.65
C LEU A 306 -23.74 -9.31 -10.30
N TYR A 307 -22.56 -9.84 -9.96
CA TYR A 307 -21.89 -9.55 -8.68
C TYR A 307 -20.43 -10.02 -8.68
N TRP A 308 -19.66 -9.49 -7.73
CA TRP A 308 -18.40 -10.04 -7.28
C TRP A 308 -18.64 -11.04 -6.16
N ALA A 309 -17.91 -12.16 -6.17
CA ALA A 309 -17.93 -13.13 -5.09
C ALA A 309 -16.50 -13.55 -4.69
N ASN A 310 -16.34 -14.11 -3.49
CA ASN A 310 -15.14 -14.81 -3.10
C ASN A 310 -15.05 -16.10 -3.94
N ALA A 311 -13.96 -16.27 -4.69
CA ALA A 311 -13.86 -17.38 -5.63
C ALA A 311 -13.74 -18.75 -4.95
N ALA A 312 -13.29 -18.80 -3.70
CA ALA A 312 -13.15 -20.05 -2.95
C ALA A 312 -14.44 -20.46 -2.25
N THR A 313 -15.18 -19.51 -1.67
CA THR A 313 -16.38 -19.81 -0.88
C THR A 313 -17.68 -19.61 -1.66
N GLY A 314 -17.65 -18.89 -2.78
CA GLY A 314 -18.84 -18.45 -3.50
C GLY A 314 -19.56 -17.28 -2.83
N GLU A 315 -19.03 -16.74 -1.73
CA GLU A 315 -19.68 -15.69 -0.96
C GLU A 315 -19.82 -14.38 -1.76
N ILE A 316 -21.04 -13.87 -1.94
CA ILE A 316 -21.28 -12.60 -2.63
C ILE A 316 -20.69 -11.44 -1.82
N ILE A 317 -19.87 -10.64 -2.48
CA ILE A 317 -19.19 -9.47 -1.91
C ILE A 317 -19.96 -8.18 -2.22
N THR A 318 -20.33 -8.00 -3.49
CA THR A 318 -21.13 -6.84 -3.93
C THR A 318 -21.75 -7.09 -5.31
N ASP A 319 -22.88 -6.47 -5.58
CA ASP A 319 -23.53 -6.39 -6.91
C ASP A 319 -23.05 -5.19 -7.74
N SER A 320 -22.24 -4.31 -7.16
CA SER A 320 -21.59 -3.22 -7.87
C SER A 320 -20.48 -3.76 -8.79
N THR A 321 -20.35 -3.18 -9.98
CA THR A 321 -19.25 -3.50 -10.89
C THR A 321 -17.88 -3.13 -10.32
N ARG A 322 -17.83 -2.30 -9.28
CA ARG A 322 -16.62 -1.91 -8.55
C ARG A 322 -16.73 -2.28 -7.07
N HIS A 323 -15.67 -2.86 -6.53
CA HIS A 323 -15.48 -3.11 -5.10
C HIS A 323 -14.11 -2.62 -4.64
N THR A 324 -14.05 -1.98 -3.48
CA THR A 324 -12.81 -1.50 -2.88
C THR A 324 -12.63 -2.15 -1.51
N TYR A 325 -11.42 -2.60 -1.23
CA TYR A 325 -11.02 -3.20 0.06
C TYR A 325 -9.61 -2.75 0.43
N VAL A 326 -9.25 -2.89 1.70
CA VAL A 326 -7.87 -2.67 2.14
C VAL A 326 -7.18 -4.03 2.16
N GLN A 327 -6.06 -4.16 1.46
CA GLN A 327 -5.25 -5.37 1.47
C GLN A 327 -4.76 -5.65 2.89
N ASP A 328 -5.05 -6.83 3.42
CA ASP A 328 -4.52 -7.29 4.70
C ASP A 328 -3.31 -8.21 4.48
N THR A 329 -2.95 -9.02 5.48
CA THR A 329 -1.83 -9.98 5.38
C THR A 329 -2.27 -11.36 4.85
N LEU A 330 -3.34 -11.43 4.06
CA LEU A 330 -3.86 -12.66 3.47
C LEU A 330 -3.97 -12.53 1.95
N ASP A 331 -3.85 -13.67 1.27
CA ASP A 331 -4.21 -13.74 -0.15
C ASP A 331 -5.75 -13.67 -0.27
N HIS A 332 -6.23 -12.81 -1.17
CA HIS A 332 -7.65 -12.70 -1.54
C HIS A 332 -7.93 -13.34 -2.90
N SER A 333 -9.17 -13.81 -3.08
CA SER A 333 -9.61 -14.40 -4.34
C SER A 333 -11.01 -13.95 -4.70
N PHE A 334 -11.15 -13.35 -5.87
CA PHE A 334 -12.37 -12.74 -6.39
C PHE A 334 -12.78 -13.38 -7.71
N ILE A 335 -14.08 -13.56 -7.91
CA ILE A 335 -14.66 -13.96 -9.18
C ILE A 335 -15.76 -12.98 -9.59
N ALA A 336 -15.63 -12.42 -10.79
CA ALA A 336 -16.68 -11.65 -11.44
C ALA A 336 -17.71 -12.62 -12.01
N VAL A 337 -18.95 -12.49 -11.58
CA VAL A 337 -20.05 -13.34 -12.02
C VAL A 337 -20.89 -12.59 -13.04
N PHE A 338 -20.92 -13.13 -14.25
CA PHE A 338 -21.74 -12.66 -15.35
C PHE A 338 -22.88 -13.64 -15.64
N LYS A 339 -24.01 -13.10 -16.11
CA LYS A 339 -25.14 -13.89 -16.57
C LYS A 339 -24.72 -14.79 -17.75
N GLY A 340 -25.09 -16.08 -17.68
CA GLY A 340 -24.74 -17.07 -18.70
C GLY A 340 -23.30 -17.61 -18.62
N GLY A 341 -22.56 -17.26 -17.56
CA GLY A 341 -21.29 -17.91 -17.24
C GLY A 341 -21.47 -19.24 -16.51
N SER A 342 -20.34 -19.91 -16.27
CA SER A 342 -20.28 -21.13 -15.46
C SER A 342 -20.79 -20.90 -14.04
N THR A 343 -21.32 -21.96 -13.42
CA THR A 343 -21.77 -21.92 -12.03
C THR A 343 -20.57 -21.67 -11.12
N VAL A 344 -20.60 -20.56 -10.39
CA VAL A 344 -19.70 -20.32 -9.27
C VAL A 344 -20.24 -21.12 -8.09
N GLY A 345 -19.35 -21.80 -7.34
CA GLY A 345 -19.71 -22.70 -6.24
C GLY A 345 -20.92 -22.19 -5.47
N THR A 346 -21.93 -23.05 -5.33
CA THR A 346 -23.18 -22.67 -4.67
C THR A 346 -22.85 -22.19 -3.26
N PHE A 347 -23.28 -20.96 -2.99
CA PHE A 347 -23.47 -20.43 -1.66
C PHE A 347 -24.26 -21.48 -0.86
N MET A 348 -23.59 -22.32 -0.07
CA MET A 348 -24.23 -22.73 1.17
C MET A 348 -24.28 -21.43 1.94
N ALA A 349 -25.49 -20.88 2.08
CA ALA A 349 -25.70 -19.72 2.95
C ALA A 349 -24.84 -19.91 4.18
N PRO A 350 -24.03 -18.90 4.61
CA PRO A 350 -23.37 -19.01 5.89
C PRO A 350 -24.48 -19.45 6.83
N VAL A 351 -24.28 -20.60 7.47
CA VAL A 351 -25.25 -21.16 8.41
C VAL A 351 -25.69 -19.96 9.24
N VAL A 352 -26.96 -19.55 9.12
CA VAL A 352 -27.43 -18.41 9.88
C VAL A 352 -27.36 -18.89 11.31
N CYS A 353 -26.28 -18.49 11.97
CA CYS A 353 -25.90 -19.01 13.25
C CYS A 353 -26.80 -18.32 14.27
N ASN A 354 -28.01 -18.85 14.45
CA ASN A 354 -29.00 -18.35 15.40
C ASN A 354 -28.40 -18.46 16.82
N VAL A 355 -27.84 -17.36 17.32
CA VAL A 355 -27.07 -17.25 18.58
C VAL A 355 -27.97 -17.28 19.83
N ASN A 356 -28.84 -18.29 19.93
CA ASN A 356 -29.85 -18.41 20.99
C ASN A 356 -29.57 -19.53 22.01
N LYS A 357 -28.34 -20.06 22.07
CA LYS A 357 -27.98 -21.24 22.90
C LYS A 357 -26.70 -21.01 23.72
N LYS A 358 -26.50 -21.81 24.79
CA LYS A 358 -25.43 -21.63 25.78
C LYS A 358 -24.20 -22.47 25.41
N ALA A 359 -23.01 -21.87 25.44
CA ALA A 359 -21.73 -22.57 25.37
C ALA A 359 -20.88 -22.23 26.60
N ARG A 360 -19.89 -23.06 26.90
CA ARG A 360 -18.91 -22.86 27.97
C ARG A 360 -17.50 -22.94 27.38
N ILE A 361 -16.66 -21.96 27.68
CA ILE A 361 -15.23 -22.03 27.35
C ILE A 361 -14.57 -23.05 28.29
N ILE A 362 -13.87 -24.03 27.73
CA ILE A 362 -13.15 -25.07 28.46
C ILE A 362 -11.72 -24.59 28.75
N SER A 363 -11.04 -24.01 27.75
CA SER A 363 -9.67 -23.54 27.88
C SER A 363 -9.34 -22.48 26.83
N ALA A 364 -8.44 -21.56 27.16
CA ALA A 364 -7.83 -20.65 26.19
C ALA A 364 -6.32 -20.60 26.43
N VAL A 365 -5.53 -20.91 25.40
CA VAL A 365 -4.07 -21.02 25.50
C VAL A 365 -3.44 -20.04 24.51
N PRO A 366 -2.55 -19.13 24.95
CA PRO A 366 -1.83 -18.23 24.07
C PRO A 366 -0.66 -18.92 23.36
N HIS A 367 -0.48 -18.62 22.07
CA HIS A 367 0.63 -19.03 21.21
C HIS A 367 1.13 -17.81 20.41
N GLY A 368 2.00 -16.99 21.00
CA GLY A 368 2.49 -15.77 20.38
C GLY A 368 1.37 -14.75 20.14
N ARG A 369 1.01 -14.47 18.87
CA ARG A 369 -0.09 -13.56 18.50
C ARG A 369 -1.46 -14.25 18.43
N PHE A 370 -1.49 -15.57 18.60
CA PHE A 370 -2.70 -16.38 18.44
C PHE A 370 -3.16 -16.93 19.78
N TRP A 371 -4.46 -17.19 19.88
CA TRP A 371 -5.07 -17.89 20.99
C TRP A 371 -5.80 -19.11 20.47
N THR A 372 -5.52 -20.28 21.04
CA THR A 372 -6.33 -21.47 20.83
C THR A 372 -7.41 -21.53 21.91
N VAL A 373 -8.66 -21.38 21.52
CA VAL A 373 -9.82 -21.45 22.41
C VAL A 373 -10.56 -22.76 22.18
N ARG A 374 -10.85 -23.49 23.27
CA ARG A 374 -11.68 -24.69 23.28
C ARG A 374 -12.98 -24.44 24.03
N TRP A 375 -14.07 -25.05 23.57
CA TRP A 375 -15.39 -24.90 24.16
C TRP A 375 -16.19 -26.21 24.18
N SER A 376 -17.19 -26.27 25.06
CA SER A 376 -18.25 -27.28 25.08
C SER A 376 -19.63 -26.63 25.08
N GLY A 377 -20.64 -27.22 24.42
CA GLY A 377 -22.00 -26.71 24.38
C GLY A 377 -23.04 -27.73 23.90
N ASP A 378 -24.31 -27.48 24.22
CA ASP A 378 -25.44 -28.38 23.94
C ASP A 378 -26.03 -28.24 22.52
N GLY A 379 -25.66 -27.21 21.77
CA GLY A 379 -26.25 -26.92 20.47
C GLY A 379 -25.76 -25.61 19.85
N GLN A 380 -26.04 -25.47 18.56
CA GLN A 380 -25.25 -24.66 17.64
C GLN A 380 -25.31 -23.14 17.93
N ASN A 381 -24.11 -22.57 17.97
CA ASN A 381 -23.75 -21.20 17.61
C ASN A 381 -23.59 -20.17 18.74
N PHE A 382 -22.41 -19.58 18.84
CA PHE A 382 -22.07 -18.54 19.81
C PHE A 382 -20.92 -17.64 19.34
N ILE A 383 -20.73 -16.49 19.99
CA ILE A 383 -19.66 -15.53 19.65
C ILE A 383 -18.59 -15.57 20.73
N ILE A 384 -17.32 -15.68 20.32
CA ILE A 384 -16.16 -15.47 21.19
C ILE A 384 -15.75 -14.01 21.04
N ARG A 385 -15.73 -13.27 22.15
CA ARG A 385 -15.20 -11.91 22.22
C ARG A 385 -13.96 -11.89 23.11
N ILE A 386 -12.96 -11.15 22.65
CA ILE A 386 -11.74 -10.90 23.41
C ILE A 386 -11.72 -9.41 23.74
N THR A 387 -11.51 -9.07 25.01
CA THR A 387 -11.33 -7.67 25.45
C THR A 387 -10.00 -7.47 26.18
N ASP A 388 -9.52 -6.24 26.22
CA ASP A 388 -8.45 -5.88 27.14
C ASP A 388 -8.93 -5.86 28.61
N LEU A 389 -8.01 -5.64 29.55
CA LEU A 389 -8.30 -5.51 30.99
C LEU A 389 -9.27 -4.36 31.33
N PHE A 390 -9.46 -3.42 30.40
CA PHE A 390 -10.35 -2.25 30.53
C PHE A 390 -11.71 -2.47 29.84
N GLY A 391 -11.99 -3.68 29.35
CA GLY A 391 -13.25 -4.04 28.70
C GLY A 391 -13.37 -3.57 27.24
N ARG A 392 -12.30 -3.09 26.62
CA ARG A 392 -12.32 -2.69 25.20
C ARG A 392 -12.20 -3.91 24.30
N ARG A 393 -13.04 -3.99 23.28
CA ARG A 393 -13.06 -5.12 22.32
C ARG A 393 -11.80 -5.11 21.45
N ILE A 394 -11.06 -6.22 21.46
CA ILE A 394 -9.83 -6.41 20.67
C ILE A 394 -9.96 -7.46 19.56
N ALA A 395 -10.86 -8.44 19.71
CA ALA A 395 -11.20 -9.41 18.65
C ALA A 395 -12.59 -10.01 18.87
N GLU A 396 -13.21 -10.51 17.80
CA GLU A 396 -14.51 -11.19 17.82
C GLU A 396 -14.54 -12.29 16.76
N LYS A 397 -15.09 -13.47 17.09
CA LYS A 397 -15.27 -14.57 16.14
C LYS A 397 -16.58 -15.30 16.41
N THR A 398 -17.38 -15.48 15.36
CA THR A 398 -18.58 -16.34 15.39
C THR A 398 -18.16 -17.79 15.23
N VAL A 399 -18.67 -18.65 16.10
CA VAL A 399 -18.40 -20.10 16.10
C VAL A 399 -19.71 -20.83 15.86
N CYS A 400 -19.68 -21.82 14.96
CA CYS A 400 -20.85 -22.63 14.60
C CYS A 400 -20.54 -24.13 14.74
N GLY A 401 -21.33 -24.86 15.55
CA GLY A 401 -21.11 -26.30 15.84
C GLY A 401 -21.29 -26.69 17.32
N LYS A 402 -21.29 -28.00 17.60
CA LYS A 402 -21.26 -28.58 18.96
C LYS A 402 -19.83 -28.96 19.29
N ASP A 403 -19.27 -28.33 20.33
CA ASP A 403 -17.90 -28.54 20.83
C ASP A 403 -16.81 -28.25 19.78
N GLY A 404 -15.61 -27.87 20.20
CA GLY A 404 -14.52 -27.67 19.26
C GLY A 404 -13.37 -26.80 19.74
N SER A 405 -12.46 -26.53 18.81
CA SER A 405 -11.33 -25.63 18.99
C SER A 405 -11.20 -24.66 17.83
N SER A 406 -10.79 -23.43 18.10
CA SER A 406 -10.53 -22.44 17.07
C SER A 406 -9.39 -21.53 17.48
N GLU A 407 -8.63 -21.11 16.48
CA GLU A 407 -7.62 -20.08 16.64
C GLU A 407 -8.24 -18.69 16.42
N ILE A 408 -7.87 -17.74 17.28
CA ILE A 408 -8.24 -16.33 17.18
C ILE A 408 -6.95 -15.50 17.27
N SER A 409 -6.73 -14.63 16.29
CA SER A 409 -5.60 -13.71 16.27
C SER A 409 -5.89 -12.49 17.15
N SER A 410 -4.98 -12.18 18.08
CA SER A 410 -4.97 -10.88 18.75
C SER A 410 -4.13 -9.90 17.93
N PRO A 411 -4.67 -8.72 17.56
CA PRO A 411 -3.92 -7.73 16.79
C PRO A 411 -2.75 -7.11 17.57
N THR A 412 -2.72 -7.21 18.91
CA THR A 412 -1.82 -6.41 19.75
C THR A 412 -0.65 -7.16 20.39
N GLY A 413 -0.64 -8.50 20.39
CA GLY A 413 0.46 -9.28 21.01
C GLY A 413 0.75 -8.97 22.49
N ALA A 414 -0.19 -8.33 23.20
CA ALA A 414 0.01 -7.83 24.56
C ALA A 414 -0.41 -8.84 25.64
N PHE A 415 0.35 -8.90 26.73
CA PHE A 415 -0.01 -9.58 27.98
C PHE A 415 -1.05 -8.75 28.75
N GLY A 416 -2.01 -9.43 29.40
CA GLY A 416 -3.12 -8.80 30.12
C GLY A 416 -4.42 -8.74 29.29
N ILE A 417 -4.90 -9.89 28.85
CA ILE A 417 -6.14 -10.03 28.08
C ILE A 417 -7.20 -10.71 28.94
N ARG A 418 -8.44 -10.20 28.91
CA ARG A 418 -9.59 -10.84 29.55
C ARG A 418 -10.47 -11.48 28.48
N LEU A 419 -10.74 -12.77 28.65
CA LEU A 419 -11.84 -13.43 27.95
C LEU A 419 -13.13 -13.05 28.67
N VAL A 420 -13.84 -12.09 28.08
CA VAL A 420 -15.13 -11.61 28.59
C VAL A 420 -16.24 -12.36 27.86
N SER A 421 -17.21 -12.84 28.63
CA SER A 421 -18.20 -13.84 28.25
C SER A 421 -19.07 -13.52 27.02
N LEU A 422 -19.81 -14.55 26.65
CA LEU A 422 -20.98 -14.59 25.77
C LEU A 422 -22.02 -13.51 26.09
N VAL A 423 -22.73 -13.02 25.08
CA VAL A 423 -23.88 -12.12 25.25
C VAL A 423 -25.20 -12.88 25.20
N ARG A 424 -25.99 -12.75 26.27
CA ARG A 424 -27.45 -12.87 26.23
C ARG A 424 -28.05 -11.71 27.05
N GLY A 425 -28.26 -10.57 26.41
CA GLY A 425 -28.70 -9.35 27.12
C GLY A 425 -27.63 -8.81 28.08
N ASN A 426 -28.04 -8.41 29.29
CA ASN A 426 -27.21 -7.70 30.28
C ASN A 426 -26.47 -8.59 31.32
N ASP A 427 -26.58 -9.92 31.26
CA ASP A 427 -25.95 -10.79 32.26
C ASP A 427 -24.65 -11.43 31.75
N ILE A 428 -23.60 -11.36 32.58
CA ILE A 428 -22.26 -11.94 32.34
C ILE A 428 -22.22 -13.34 32.96
N LEU A 429 -21.87 -14.37 32.17
CA LEU A 429 -21.73 -15.74 32.66
C LEU A 429 -20.26 -16.18 32.55
N ASP A 430 -19.60 -16.19 33.71
CA ASP A 430 -18.24 -16.60 34.07
C ASP A 430 -17.03 -15.91 33.42
N VAL A 431 -16.12 -15.50 34.32
CA VAL A 431 -14.83 -14.86 34.07
C VAL A 431 -13.73 -15.89 34.36
N MET A 432 -12.97 -16.31 33.36
CA MET A 432 -11.70 -17.01 33.61
C MET A 432 -10.56 -16.01 33.57
N GLU A 433 -9.91 -15.82 34.72
CA GLU A 433 -8.67 -15.08 34.87
C GLU A 433 -7.52 -16.09 34.71
N THR A 434 -6.70 -15.91 33.67
CA THR A 434 -5.41 -16.60 33.59
C THR A 434 -4.31 -15.56 33.81
N ARG A 435 -3.45 -15.81 34.80
CA ARG A 435 -2.30 -14.96 35.12
C ARG A 435 -1.21 -15.10 34.06
#